data_AF-A0A1V4RFL2-F1
#
_entry.id   AF-A0A1V4RFL2-F1
#
_cell.length_a   1.000
_cell.length_b   1.000
_cell.length_c   1.000
_cell.angle_alpha   90.00
_cell.angle_beta   90.00
_cell.angle_gamma   90.00
#
_symmetry.space_group_name_H-M   'P 1'
#
loop_
_entity.id
_entity.type
_entity.pdbx_description
1 polymer ?
#
loop_
_entity_poly.entity_id
_entity_poly.type
_entity_poly.pdbx_seq_one_letter_code
_entity_poly.pdbx_strand_id
1 'polypeptide(L)'
;MSGFNTSISKKCLVYSANEDNLWLAKGKLPPAGFTLIELIVVIAIIAILAAIVAPNAFRAIEKAKLTRVTEDSKNIKTAAYAMYADTGMWPGSNWGDDAGSDPLAGAPQGEGFVFSSNRANFPGTWWNGPYLDKWFKNPWGGWYWWDYNAADQNGDGIGNEHVLWIDNGRGNSGKRIPLESRIKIDERLDDGDLDTGRVQVWQGNHTNGNLGFILIQGQ
;
A
#
# COMPACT_ATOMS: atom_id res chain seq x y z
N MET A 1 -3.01 -111.29 -32.82
CA MET A 1 -4.25 -111.30 -33.62
C MET A 1 -5.21 -110.28 -33.02
N SER A 2 -5.78 -109.42 -33.88
CA SER A 2 -7.03 -108.65 -33.73
C SER A 2 -7.25 -107.82 -32.45
N GLY A 3 -7.66 -106.55 -32.49
CA GLY A 3 -8.25 -105.76 -33.55
C GLY A 3 -8.99 -104.55 -32.94
N PHE A 4 -9.15 -103.50 -33.74
CA PHE A 4 -10.00 -102.30 -33.62
C PHE A 4 -11.38 -102.56 -32.96
N ASN A 5 -12.14 -101.65 -32.33
CA ASN A 5 -12.53 -100.24 -32.59
C ASN A 5 -13.38 -99.81 -31.34
N THR A 6 -13.52 -98.57 -30.86
CA THR A 6 -14.32 -97.46 -31.45
C THR A 6 -14.14 -96.12 -30.71
N SER A 7 -13.78 -95.10 -31.51
CA SER A 7 -14.36 -93.75 -31.61
C SER A 7 -14.76 -92.95 -30.36
N ILE A 8 -13.99 -91.88 -30.08
CA ILE A 8 -14.54 -90.61 -29.59
C ILE A 8 -13.97 -89.46 -30.43
N SER A 9 -14.88 -88.78 -31.12
CA SER A 9 -14.64 -87.59 -31.95
C SER A 9 -14.05 -86.43 -31.13
N LYS A 10 -12.81 -86.05 -31.41
CA LYS A 10 -12.28 -84.73 -31.00
C LYS A 10 -12.56 -83.73 -32.12
N LYS A 11 -13.56 -82.88 -31.89
CA LYS A 11 -13.84 -81.69 -32.69
C LYS A 11 -12.60 -80.78 -32.60
N CYS A 12 -11.87 -80.66 -33.71
CA CYS A 12 -10.75 -79.74 -33.83
C CYS A 12 -11.33 -78.32 -33.94
N LEU A 13 -11.33 -77.57 -32.82
CA LEU A 13 -11.58 -76.14 -32.85
C LEU A 13 -10.27 -75.46 -33.24
N VAL A 14 -10.15 -75.12 -34.52
CA VAL A 14 -9.13 -74.20 -35.01
C VAL A 14 -9.45 -72.82 -34.43
N TYR A 15 -8.76 -72.43 -33.36
CA TYR A 15 -8.76 -71.03 -32.93
C TYR A 15 -7.81 -70.26 -33.84
N SER A 16 -8.39 -69.40 -34.69
CA SER A 16 -7.66 -68.35 -35.38
C SER A 16 -7.19 -67.34 -34.33
N ALA A 17 -5.89 -67.31 -34.04
CA ALA A 17 -5.32 -66.26 -33.21
C ALA A 17 -5.30 -64.96 -34.02
N ASN A 18 -6.09 -63.98 -33.57
CA ASN A 18 -6.07 -62.63 -34.14
C ASN A 18 -4.86 -61.87 -33.58
N GLU A 19 -3.96 -61.40 -34.44
CA GLU A 19 -2.69 -60.73 -34.03
C GLU A 19 -2.90 -59.32 -33.45
N ASP A 20 -4.13 -58.81 -33.49
CA ASP A 20 -4.48 -57.44 -33.10
C ASP A 20 -4.35 -57.15 -31.59
N ASN A 21 -4.14 -58.17 -30.75
CA ASN A 21 -4.09 -58.02 -29.28
C ASN A 21 -2.68 -58.02 -28.68
N LEU A 22 -1.61 -58.05 -29.51
CA LEU A 22 -0.23 -58.12 -29.00
C LEU A 22 0.20 -56.85 -28.23
N TRP A 23 -0.52 -55.73 -28.37
CA TRP A 23 -0.21 -54.45 -27.74
C TRP A 23 -0.84 -54.26 -26.36
N LEU A 24 -1.76 -55.14 -25.92
CA LEU A 24 -2.53 -54.97 -24.68
C LEU A 24 -1.79 -55.38 -23.40
N ALA A 25 -0.55 -55.86 -23.49
CA ALA A 25 0.26 -56.29 -22.36
C ALA A 25 1.39 -55.31 -21.96
N LYS A 26 1.36 -54.05 -22.42
CA LYS A 26 2.18 -53.00 -21.81
C LYS A 26 1.52 -52.58 -20.50
N GLY A 27 1.89 -53.26 -19.41
CA GLY A 27 1.47 -52.89 -18.06
C GLY A 27 1.66 -51.40 -17.83
N LYS A 28 0.60 -50.72 -17.36
CA LYS A 28 0.71 -49.35 -16.84
C LYS A 28 1.78 -49.39 -15.76
N LEU A 29 2.92 -48.72 -15.98
CA LEU A 29 3.87 -48.48 -14.92
C LEU A 29 3.11 -47.79 -13.77
N PRO A 30 3.23 -48.27 -12.52
CA PRO A 30 2.56 -47.62 -11.41
C PRO A 30 3.00 -46.15 -11.37
N PRO A 31 2.09 -45.19 -11.15
CA PRO A 31 2.47 -43.81 -10.98
C PRO A 31 3.53 -43.74 -9.88
N ALA A 32 4.68 -43.14 -10.19
CA ALA A 32 5.75 -42.94 -9.21
C ALA A 32 5.17 -42.13 -8.03
N GLY A 33 5.09 -42.77 -6.87
CA GLY A 33 4.60 -42.13 -5.65
C GLY A 33 5.67 -41.20 -5.10
N PHE A 34 5.28 -39.97 -4.76
CA PHE A 34 6.13 -39.03 -4.05
C PHE A 34 6.54 -39.62 -2.69
N THR A 35 7.82 -39.60 -2.36
CA THR A 35 8.28 -40.06 -1.04
C THR A 35 8.16 -38.93 0.00
N LEU A 36 7.93 -39.31 1.26
CA LEU A 36 7.93 -38.36 2.38
C LEU A 36 9.28 -37.65 2.51
N ILE A 37 10.39 -38.34 2.23
CA ILE A 37 11.73 -37.77 2.32
C ILE A 37 12.00 -36.72 1.23
N GLU A 38 11.51 -36.94 0.01
CA GLU A 38 11.59 -35.92 -1.06
C GLU A 38 10.87 -34.64 -0.67
N LEU A 39 9.69 -34.78 -0.06
CA LEU A 39 8.94 -33.60 0.40
C LEU A 39 9.66 -32.89 1.56
N ILE A 40 10.26 -33.63 2.50
CA ILE A 40 10.97 -33.06 3.65
C ILE A 40 12.20 -32.25 3.20
N VAL A 41 12.98 -32.76 2.23
CA VAL A 41 14.16 -32.02 1.73
C VAL A 41 13.74 -30.74 1.02
N VAL A 42 12.65 -30.77 0.25
CA VAL A 42 12.15 -29.58 -0.47
C VAL A 42 11.71 -28.49 0.51
N ILE A 43 10.92 -28.82 1.52
CA ILE A 43 10.49 -27.82 2.52
C ILE A 43 11.67 -27.30 3.34
N ALA A 44 12.71 -28.11 3.59
CA ALA A 44 13.91 -27.68 4.29
C ALA A 44 14.68 -26.62 3.47
N ILE A 45 14.86 -26.83 2.17
CA ILE A 45 15.52 -25.86 1.29
C ILE A 45 14.68 -24.57 1.19
N ILE A 46 13.35 -24.69 1.03
CA ILE A 46 12.44 -23.53 1.02
C ILE A 46 12.55 -22.74 2.33
N ALA A 47 12.60 -23.41 3.48
CA ALA A 47 12.73 -22.76 4.78
C ALA A 47 14.04 -21.98 4.91
N ILE A 48 15.17 -22.53 4.44
CA ILE A 48 16.48 -21.85 4.46
C ILE A 48 16.44 -20.61 3.56
N LEU A 49 15.91 -20.73 2.34
CA LEU A 49 15.80 -19.60 1.42
C LEU A 49 14.88 -18.52 1.97
N ALA A 50 13.72 -18.90 2.51
CA ALA A 50 12.76 -17.98 3.11
C ALA A 50 13.38 -17.22 4.29
N ALA A 51 14.18 -17.88 5.14
CA ALA A 51 14.84 -17.26 6.28
C ALA A 51 15.80 -16.12 5.90
N ILE A 52 16.47 -16.22 4.75
CA ILE A 52 17.39 -15.19 4.25
C ILE A 52 16.62 -14.07 3.53
N VAL A 53 15.61 -14.42 2.73
CA VAL A 53 14.90 -13.47 1.88
C VAL A 53 13.92 -12.61 2.68
N ALA A 54 13.20 -13.20 3.64
CA ALA A 54 12.16 -12.51 4.40
C ALA A 54 12.62 -11.21 5.08
N PRO A 55 13.69 -11.18 5.90
CA PRO A 55 14.11 -9.94 6.59
C PRO A 55 14.53 -8.84 5.60
N ASN A 56 15.16 -9.19 4.48
CA ASN A 56 15.56 -8.24 3.46
C ASN A 56 14.33 -7.66 2.74
N ALA A 57 13.34 -8.49 2.45
CA ALA A 57 12.08 -8.04 1.86
C ALA A 57 11.36 -7.04 2.77
N PHE A 58 11.27 -7.30 4.08
CA PHE A 58 10.64 -6.36 5.02
C PHE A 58 11.36 -5.01 5.09
N ARG A 59 12.69 -5.01 5.10
CA ARG A 59 13.48 -3.76 5.05
C ARG A 59 13.26 -2.99 3.75
N ALA A 60 13.18 -3.68 2.62
CA ALA A 60 12.93 -3.06 1.33
C ALA A 60 11.53 -2.43 1.25
N ILE A 61 10.51 -3.13 1.77
CA ILE A 61 9.14 -2.60 1.89
C ILE A 61 9.13 -1.35 2.76
N GLU A 62 9.76 -1.37 3.92
CA GLU A 62 9.81 -0.20 4.82
C GLU A 62 10.51 0.98 4.14
N LYS A 63 11.65 0.75 3.49
CA LYS A 63 12.35 1.79 2.72
C LYS A 63 11.45 2.41 1.65
N ALA A 64 10.68 1.59 0.94
CA ALA A 64 9.75 2.04 -0.09
C ALA A 64 8.60 2.86 0.49
N LYS A 65 8.06 2.47 1.66
CA LYS A 65 7.04 3.26 2.37
C LYS A 65 7.58 4.64 2.75
N LEU A 66 8.78 4.71 3.32
CA LEU A 66 9.41 5.99 3.68
C LEU A 66 9.61 6.89 2.45
N THR A 67 10.09 6.32 1.34
CA THR A 67 10.27 7.09 0.09
C THR A 67 8.94 7.60 -0.43
N ARG A 68 7.87 6.79 -0.35
CA ARG A 68 6.54 7.22 -0.75
C ARG A 68 6.02 8.40 0.08
N VAL A 69 6.19 8.39 1.41
CA VAL A 69 5.78 9.54 2.24
C VAL A 69 6.51 10.81 1.80
N THR A 70 7.81 10.73 1.58
CA THR A 70 8.61 11.89 1.14
C THR A 70 8.13 12.45 -0.19
N GLU A 71 7.87 11.60 -1.18
CA GLU A 71 7.37 12.03 -2.49
C GLU A 71 5.92 12.55 -2.43
N ASP A 72 5.05 11.89 -1.66
CA ASP A 72 3.66 12.35 -1.44
C ASP A 72 3.66 13.75 -0.82
N SER A 73 4.48 14.00 0.22
CA SER A 73 4.63 15.32 0.86
C SER A 73 5.13 16.40 -0.11
N LYS A 74 6.09 16.08 -0.97
CA LYS A 74 6.59 17.02 -2.00
C LYS A 74 5.50 17.36 -3.02
N ASN A 75 4.78 16.35 -3.52
CA ASN A 75 3.72 16.55 -4.50
C ASN A 75 2.60 17.43 -3.93
N ILE A 76 2.21 17.19 -2.66
CA ILE A 76 1.21 18.00 -1.97
C ILE A 76 1.72 19.44 -1.80
N LYS A 77 2.97 19.64 -1.38
CA LYS A 77 3.57 20.98 -1.29
C LYS A 77 3.53 21.69 -2.64
N THR A 78 3.99 21.06 -3.71
CA THR A 78 3.98 21.64 -5.06
C THR A 78 2.57 22.02 -5.52
N ALA A 79 1.58 21.16 -5.27
CA ALA A 79 0.18 21.45 -5.57
C ALA A 79 -0.35 22.67 -4.80
N ALA A 80 0.04 22.82 -3.52
CA ALA A 80 -0.34 23.97 -2.71
C ALA A 80 0.26 25.27 -3.25
N TYR A 81 1.54 25.26 -3.65
CA TYR A 81 2.18 26.41 -4.29
C TYR A 81 1.55 26.76 -5.63
N ALA A 82 1.19 25.77 -6.45
CA ALA A 82 0.52 26.00 -7.73
C ALA A 82 -0.83 26.69 -7.53
N MET A 83 -1.60 26.21 -6.54
CA MET A 83 -2.86 26.86 -6.16
C MET A 83 -2.64 28.31 -5.70
N TYR A 84 -1.66 28.55 -4.84
CA TYR A 84 -1.34 29.91 -4.38
C TYR A 84 -0.88 30.82 -5.51
N ALA A 85 -0.08 30.32 -6.45
CA ALA A 85 0.37 31.09 -7.61
C ALA A 85 -0.80 31.52 -8.52
N ASP A 86 -1.78 30.62 -8.73
CA ASP A 86 -2.92 30.89 -9.60
C ASP A 86 -4.01 31.73 -8.92
N THR A 87 -4.21 31.56 -7.61
CA THR A 87 -5.37 32.13 -6.88
C THR A 87 -5.01 33.20 -5.85
N GLY A 88 -3.73 33.31 -5.47
CA GLY A 88 -3.27 34.11 -4.33
C GLY A 88 -3.67 33.53 -2.97
N MET A 89 -4.23 32.31 -2.93
CA MET A 89 -4.77 31.69 -1.71
C MET A 89 -4.14 30.32 -1.47
N TRP A 90 -3.86 30.01 -0.20
CA TRP A 90 -3.37 28.70 0.19
C TRP A 90 -4.51 27.69 0.31
N PRO A 91 -4.25 26.38 0.13
CA PRO A 91 -5.22 25.35 0.49
C PRO A 91 -5.62 25.50 1.96
N GLY A 92 -6.91 25.35 2.29
CA GLY A 92 -7.40 25.46 3.66
C GLY A 92 -7.55 26.89 4.19
N SER A 93 -6.94 27.91 3.56
CA SER A 93 -7.11 29.29 4.00
C SER A 93 -8.46 29.82 3.53
N ASN A 94 -9.33 30.08 4.49
CA ASN A 94 -10.55 30.80 4.26
C ASN A 94 -10.26 32.30 4.25
N TRP A 95 -10.78 33.03 3.26
CA TRP A 95 -10.75 34.48 3.33
C TRP A 95 -11.73 34.95 4.40
N GLY A 96 -11.20 35.54 5.48
CA GLY A 96 -11.94 36.10 6.61
C GLY A 96 -12.15 35.11 7.75
N ASP A 97 -11.31 35.23 8.77
CA ASP A 97 -11.49 34.78 10.16
C ASP A 97 -11.88 33.31 10.39
N ASP A 98 -10.89 32.45 10.65
CA ASP A 98 -10.83 31.21 11.48
C ASP A 98 -12.10 30.44 11.91
N ALA A 99 -13.25 30.52 11.24
CA ALA A 99 -14.47 29.91 11.72
C ALA A 99 -15.31 29.30 10.59
N GLY A 100 -15.07 28.01 10.39
CA GLY A 100 -16.19 27.08 10.28
C GLY A 100 -16.50 26.55 8.89
N SER A 101 -15.71 26.92 7.89
CA SER A 101 -15.92 26.33 6.58
C SER A 101 -14.60 26.45 5.81
N ASP A 102 -13.66 25.52 5.80
CA ASP A 102 -12.49 25.58 4.86
C ASP A 102 -13.01 25.33 3.43
N PRO A 103 -12.59 26.03 2.35
CA PRO A 103 -13.22 25.84 1.04
C PRO A 103 -12.97 24.43 0.45
N LEU A 104 -12.03 23.69 1.07
CA LEU A 104 -11.77 22.26 0.97
C LEU A 104 -12.37 21.42 2.11
N ALA A 105 -12.92 22.03 3.17
CA ALA A 105 -13.70 21.37 4.23
C ALA A 105 -15.03 20.91 3.65
N GLY A 106 -14.97 19.75 3.01
CA GLY A 106 -16.04 19.23 2.19
C GLY A 106 -15.56 18.52 0.95
N ALA A 107 -14.28 18.62 0.57
CA ALA A 107 -13.67 17.72 -0.40
C ALA A 107 -13.83 16.29 0.15
N PRO A 108 -14.64 15.43 -0.48
CA PRO A 108 -14.80 14.06 -0.03
C PRO A 108 -13.43 13.41 0.05
N GLN A 109 -13.20 12.50 1.00
CA GLN A 109 -11.97 11.71 1.09
C GLN A 109 -11.71 11.03 -0.27
N GLY A 110 -10.89 11.65 -1.14
CA GLY A 110 -10.74 11.21 -2.53
C GLY A 110 -10.58 12.32 -3.56
N GLU A 111 -11.00 13.56 -3.28
CA GLU A 111 -10.76 14.71 -4.17
C GLU A 111 -9.70 15.61 -3.52
N GLY A 112 -8.62 15.96 -4.24
CA GLY A 112 -7.45 16.67 -3.69
C GLY A 112 -7.74 18.13 -3.30
N PHE A 113 -6.84 19.05 -3.65
CA PHE A 113 -7.08 20.49 -3.51
C PHE A 113 -8.13 20.95 -4.54
N VAL A 114 -9.39 20.70 -4.21
CA VAL A 114 -10.59 21.02 -5.00
C VAL A 114 -11.49 21.93 -4.18
N PHE A 115 -11.79 23.11 -4.69
CA PHE A 115 -12.83 23.94 -4.09
C PHE A 115 -14.19 23.24 -4.26
N SER A 116 -14.83 22.85 -3.14
CA SER A 116 -16.17 22.30 -3.21
C SER A 116 -17.12 23.43 -3.64
N SER A 117 -17.87 23.19 -4.72
CA SER A 117 -18.65 24.17 -5.50
C SER A 117 -19.80 24.89 -4.76
N ASN A 118 -19.85 24.85 -3.42
CA ASN A 118 -20.99 25.32 -2.64
C ASN A 118 -20.67 26.46 -1.65
N ARG A 119 -19.69 27.32 -1.97
CA ARG A 119 -19.64 28.66 -1.36
C ARG A 119 -19.83 29.73 -2.41
N ALA A 120 -20.80 30.58 -2.14
CA ALA A 120 -21.33 31.61 -3.04
C ALA A 120 -20.33 32.70 -3.48
N ASN A 121 -19.03 32.57 -3.19
CA ASN A 121 -17.99 33.56 -3.52
C ASN A 121 -16.76 32.94 -4.23
N PHE A 122 -16.83 31.71 -4.75
CA PHE A 122 -15.76 31.23 -5.63
C PHE A 122 -15.79 31.98 -6.96
N PRO A 123 -14.74 32.71 -7.36
CA PRO A 123 -14.66 33.26 -8.70
C PRO A 123 -14.35 32.10 -9.66
N GLY A 124 -15.38 31.35 -10.06
CA GLY A 124 -15.28 30.22 -10.98
C GLY A 124 -14.80 30.59 -12.40
N THR A 125 -14.34 31.82 -12.62
CA THR A 125 -13.87 32.34 -13.90
C THR A 125 -12.33 32.32 -14.08
N TRP A 126 -11.54 32.10 -13.03
CA TRP A 126 -10.05 32.12 -13.11
C TRP A 126 -9.35 30.92 -12.45
N TRP A 127 -10.08 29.90 -12.02
CA TRP A 127 -9.52 28.70 -11.41
C TRP A 127 -9.13 27.65 -12.47
N ASN A 128 -7.88 27.16 -12.44
CA ASN A 128 -7.35 26.15 -13.37
C ASN A 128 -7.20 24.74 -12.77
N GLY A 129 -7.68 24.49 -11.56
CA GLY A 129 -7.49 23.20 -10.88
C GLY A 129 -8.38 22.06 -11.41
N PRO A 130 -8.31 20.86 -10.81
CA PRO A 130 -7.67 20.53 -9.53
C PRO A 130 -6.14 20.61 -9.56
N TYR A 131 -5.52 21.13 -8.50
CA TYR A 131 -4.05 21.16 -8.37
C TYR A 131 -3.46 19.86 -7.82
N LEU A 132 -4.34 18.98 -7.32
CA LEU A 132 -4.03 17.63 -6.89
C LEU A 132 -5.18 16.72 -7.30
N ASP A 133 -4.89 15.70 -8.12
CA ASP A 133 -5.91 14.80 -8.66
C ASP A 133 -6.75 14.13 -7.58
N LYS A 134 -6.09 13.67 -6.50
CA LYS A 134 -6.73 13.04 -5.34
C LYS A 134 -5.81 13.04 -4.13
N TRP A 135 -6.40 12.93 -2.94
CA TRP A 135 -5.65 12.62 -1.74
C TRP A 135 -5.02 11.23 -1.81
N PHE A 136 -3.76 11.14 -1.39
CA PHE A 136 -3.07 9.87 -1.23
C PHE A 136 -3.46 9.23 0.10
N LYS A 137 -3.49 7.90 0.12
CA LYS A 137 -3.38 7.16 1.38
C LYS A 137 -1.91 7.05 1.73
N ASN A 138 -1.59 7.28 3.00
CA ASN A 138 -0.25 7.00 3.50
C ASN A 138 0.05 5.49 3.38
N PRO A 139 1.32 5.07 3.39
CA PRO A 139 1.69 3.66 3.18
C PRO A 139 1.23 2.68 4.27
N TRP A 140 0.69 3.19 5.38
CA TRP A 140 0.09 2.40 6.47
C TRP A 140 -1.45 2.40 6.39
N GLY A 141 -2.03 3.01 5.35
CA GLY A 141 -3.44 2.94 5.01
C GLY A 141 -4.32 4.00 5.68
N GLY A 142 -3.73 4.97 6.37
CA GLY A 142 -4.38 6.21 6.80
C GLY A 142 -4.37 7.27 5.70
N TRP A 143 -4.95 8.44 5.98
CA TRP A 143 -5.00 9.57 5.06
C TRP A 143 -4.05 10.68 5.48
N TYR A 144 -3.52 11.39 4.48
CA TYR A 144 -2.92 12.70 4.67
C TYR A 144 -4.01 13.74 4.90
N TRP A 145 -3.72 14.75 5.70
CA TRP A 145 -4.60 15.91 5.89
C TRP A 145 -3.80 17.19 5.83
N TRP A 146 -4.31 18.17 5.11
CA TRP A 146 -3.76 19.52 5.12
C TRP A 146 -4.50 20.37 6.14
N ASP A 147 -3.76 21.23 6.82
CA ASP A 147 -4.27 22.14 7.82
C ASP A 147 -3.53 23.48 7.72
N TYR A 148 -4.21 24.54 8.10
CA TYR A 148 -3.62 25.87 8.22
C TYR A 148 -3.73 26.32 9.67
N ASN A 149 -2.63 26.78 10.23
CA ASN A 149 -2.60 27.36 11.56
C ASN A 149 -1.94 28.73 11.53
N ALA A 150 -2.67 29.76 11.97
CA ALA A 150 -2.12 31.11 12.11
C ALA A 150 -1.07 31.19 13.24
N ALA A 151 -1.19 30.35 14.27
CA ALA A 151 -0.26 30.32 15.38
C ALA A 151 1.04 29.59 15.02
N ASP A 152 2.13 29.97 15.68
CA ASP A 152 3.41 29.26 15.72
C ASP A 152 3.24 28.00 16.59
N GLN A 153 3.15 26.82 15.97
CA GLN A 153 2.96 25.55 16.69
C GLN A 153 4.28 24.88 17.08
N ASN A 154 5.38 25.17 16.39
CA ASN A 154 6.69 24.57 16.66
C ASN A 154 7.55 25.39 17.64
N GLY A 155 7.15 26.63 17.94
CA GLY A 155 7.82 27.53 18.87
C GLY A 155 9.09 28.18 18.30
N ASP A 156 9.28 28.18 16.97
CA ASP A 156 10.45 28.76 16.31
C ASP A 156 10.34 30.30 16.12
N GLY A 157 9.22 30.89 16.52
CA GLY A 157 8.92 32.31 16.40
C GLY A 157 8.24 32.70 15.09
N ILE A 158 7.89 31.74 14.22
CA ILE A 158 7.29 31.97 12.91
C ILE A 158 5.92 31.30 12.82
N GLY A 159 4.85 32.12 12.82
CA GLY A 159 3.48 31.65 12.64
C GLY A 159 3.08 31.42 11.17
N ASN A 160 1.77 31.36 10.92
CA ASN A 160 1.17 31.09 9.60
C ASN A 160 1.71 29.79 8.99
N GLU A 161 1.59 28.71 9.74
CA GLU A 161 2.08 27.39 9.38
C GLU A 161 1.04 26.62 8.56
N HIS A 162 1.49 26.05 7.45
CA HIS A 162 0.73 25.09 6.67
C HIS A 162 1.24 23.68 6.95
N VAL A 163 0.42 22.92 7.65
CA VAL A 163 0.80 21.62 8.21
C VAL A 163 0.17 20.50 7.40
N LEU A 164 1.00 19.55 7.00
CA LEU A 164 0.57 18.27 6.47
C LEU A 164 0.60 17.22 7.58
N TRP A 165 -0.57 16.80 8.03
CA TRP A 165 -0.70 15.63 8.89
C TRP A 165 -0.41 14.37 8.09
N ILE A 166 0.74 13.73 8.38
CA ILE A 166 1.15 12.44 7.81
C ILE A 166 0.38 11.29 8.47
N ASP A 167 0.12 11.45 9.77
CA ASP A 167 -0.71 10.54 10.56
C ASP A 167 -1.60 11.33 11.54
N ASN A 168 -2.85 11.52 11.13
CA ASN A 168 -3.89 12.09 11.98
C ASN A 168 -4.71 10.99 12.65
N GLY A 169 -4.69 10.90 13.99
CA GLY A 169 -5.47 9.93 14.74
C GLY A 169 -6.96 10.19 14.69
N ARG A 170 -7.34 11.45 14.44
CA ARG A 170 -8.71 11.83 14.14
C ARG A 170 -9.02 11.39 12.71
N GLY A 171 -9.77 10.31 12.57
CA GLY A 171 -10.25 9.80 11.27
C GLY A 171 -9.45 8.63 10.66
N ASN A 172 -8.30 8.23 11.23
CA ASN A 172 -7.54 7.06 10.74
C ASN A 172 -7.97 5.70 11.32
N SER A 173 -9.04 5.64 12.13
CA SER A 173 -9.59 4.38 12.68
C SER A 173 -8.53 3.44 13.31
N GLY A 174 -7.51 4.01 13.98
CA GLY A 174 -6.43 3.23 14.62
C GLY A 174 -5.25 2.87 13.71
N LYS A 175 -5.21 3.32 12.45
CA LYS A 175 -4.08 3.09 11.53
C LYS A 175 -2.92 4.06 11.78
N ARG A 176 -2.30 3.93 12.95
CA ARG A 176 -1.14 4.72 13.35
C ARG A 176 0.14 4.22 12.69
N ILE A 177 1.00 5.15 12.32
CA ILE A 177 2.35 4.85 11.86
C ILE A 177 3.17 4.39 13.10
N PRO A 178 3.86 3.23 13.04
CA PRO A 178 4.70 2.77 14.14
C PRO A 178 5.77 3.81 14.52
N LEU A 179 6.12 3.90 15.81
CA LEU A 179 7.11 4.87 16.31
C LEU A 179 8.42 4.87 15.53
N GLU A 180 9.00 3.69 15.32
CA GLU A 180 10.24 3.51 14.54
C GLU A 180 10.14 4.06 13.12
N SER A 181 8.97 3.94 12.49
CA SER A 181 8.73 4.48 11.16
C SER A 181 8.56 6.00 11.20
N ARG A 182 7.98 6.56 12.26
CA ARG A 182 7.84 8.03 12.44
C ARG A 182 9.20 8.70 12.57
N ILE A 183 10.08 8.16 13.42
CA ILE A 183 11.46 8.65 13.58
C ILE A 183 12.19 8.62 12.23
N LYS A 184 12.06 7.54 11.46
CA LYS A 184 12.70 7.45 10.14
C LYS A 184 12.08 8.34 9.06
N ILE A 185 10.81 8.70 9.19
CA ILE A 185 10.18 9.70 8.31
C ILE A 185 10.80 11.06 8.62
N ASP A 186 10.89 11.37 9.90
CA ASP A 186 11.45 12.60 10.41
C ASP A 186 12.94 12.74 10.07
N GLU A 187 13.79 11.73 10.32
CA GLU A 187 15.19 11.69 9.88
C GLU A 187 15.40 11.97 8.37
N ARG A 188 14.39 11.72 7.54
CA ARG A 188 14.45 11.96 6.09
C ARG A 188 13.94 13.33 5.66
N LEU A 189 13.04 13.90 6.44
CA LEU A 189 12.35 15.14 6.11
C LEU A 189 12.88 16.34 6.90
N ASP A 190 13.49 16.08 8.05
CA ASP A 190 13.99 17.05 9.01
C ASP A 190 15.21 16.50 9.77
N ASP A 191 15.14 16.26 11.09
CA ASP A 191 16.31 15.94 11.93
C ASP A 191 16.19 14.64 12.75
N GLY A 192 15.01 14.01 12.80
CA GLY A 192 14.79 12.78 13.56
C GLY A 192 14.37 12.99 15.01
N ASP A 193 14.23 14.24 15.45
CA ASP A 193 13.58 14.59 16.72
C ASP A 193 12.08 14.86 16.56
N LEU A 194 11.28 13.87 16.96
CA LEU A 194 9.83 13.95 16.93
C LEU A 194 9.20 15.00 17.85
N ASP A 195 9.97 15.66 18.72
CA ASP A 195 9.47 16.70 19.62
C ASP A 195 9.70 18.13 19.11
N THR A 196 10.54 18.33 18.08
CA THR A 196 10.90 19.68 17.60
C THR A 196 11.01 19.75 16.07
N GLY A 197 11.31 20.93 15.55
CA GLY A 197 11.51 21.13 14.11
C GLY A 197 10.21 21.20 13.30
N ARG A 198 10.33 20.95 12.00
CA ARG A 198 9.25 20.97 11.01
C ARG A 198 8.44 19.68 11.04
N VAL A 199 9.04 18.55 11.38
CA VAL A 199 8.35 17.26 11.46
C VAL A 199 8.31 16.77 12.89
N GLN A 200 7.15 16.88 13.51
CA GLN A 200 7.03 16.56 14.93
C GLN A 200 5.65 15.99 15.28
N VAL A 201 5.50 15.67 16.55
CA VAL A 201 4.32 15.07 17.13
C VAL A 201 3.53 16.08 17.94
N TRP A 202 2.32 16.38 17.48
CA TRP A 202 1.40 17.27 18.19
C TRP A 202 0.22 16.51 18.81
N GLN A 203 -0.46 17.17 19.74
CA GLN A 203 -1.74 16.71 20.32
C GLN A 203 -1.65 15.32 21.00
N GLY A 204 -0.52 15.01 21.63
CA GLY A 204 -0.30 13.76 22.35
C GLY A 204 1.18 13.51 22.59
N ASN A 205 1.54 12.23 22.75
CA ASN A 205 2.92 11.78 22.88
C ASN A 205 3.34 10.93 21.67
N HIS A 206 4.56 10.39 21.67
CA HIS A 206 5.08 9.55 20.59
C HIS A 206 4.25 8.29 20.28
N THR A 207 3.36 7.88 21.18
CA THR A 207 2.46 6.73 21.00
C THR A 207 1.13 7.14 20.37
N ASN A 208 0.49 8.21 20.88
CA ASN A 208 -0.90 8.54 20.56
C ASN A 208 -1.07 9.89 19.86
N GLY A 209 -0.03 10.70 19.76
CA GLY A 209 -0.03 12.01 19.11
C GLY A 209 0.04 11.90 17.58
N ASN A 210 -0.27 13.01 16.92
CA ASN A 210 -0.36 13.13 15.46
C ASN A 210 0.98 13.55 14.88
N LEU A 211 1.48 12.81 13.88
CA LEU A 211 2.68 13.21 13.15
C LEU A 211 2.28 14.21 12.07
N GLY A 212 2.83 15.41 12.13
CA GLY A 212 2.64 16.43 11.10
C GLY A 212 3.97 16.85 10.48
N PHE A 213 3.88 17.63 9.41
CA PHE A 213 5.00 18.25 8.74
C PHE A 213 4.63 19.67 8.33
N ILE A 214 5.32 20.67 8.87
CA ILE A 214 5.21 22.07 8.46
C ILE A 214 5.87 22.22 7.08
N LEU A 215 5.06 22.32 6.04
CA LEU A 215 5.53 22.43 4.66
C LEU A 215 5.89 23.88 4.29
N ILE A 216 5.20 24.84 4.90
CA ILE A 216 5.27 26.28 4.63
C ILE A 216 5.02 27.02 5.96
N GLN A 217 5.72 28.14 6.20
CA GLN A 217 5.56 28.99 7.38
C GLN A 217 5.89 30.45 7.03
N GLY A 218 5.36 31.41 7.79
CA GLY A 218 5.73 32.82 7.70
C GLY A 218 5.28 33.54 6.41
N GLN A 219 4.14 33.15 5.85
CA GLN A 219 3.53 33.78 4.66
C GLN A 219 2.19 34.44 5.00
#